data_AF-T0HS92-F1
#
_entry.id   AF-T0HS92-F1
#
_cell.length_a   1.000
_cell.length_b   1.000
_cell.length_c   1.000
_cell.angle_alpha   90.00
_cell.angle_beta   90.00
_cell.angle_gamma   90.00
#
_symmetry.space_group_name_H-M   'P 1'
#
loop_
_entity.id
_entity.type
_entity.pdbx_description
1 polymer ?
#
loop_
_entity_poly.entity_id
_entity_poly.type
_entity_poly.pdbx_seq_one_letter_code
_entity_poly.pdbx_strand_id
1 'polypeptide(L)'
;MVEYGLLSGITAYTIVMELAWTGYARSMGWTLEPLGLGKKVGEALIGAFKISIAPSTINSLRSAGAYIASDLAIVAPGGSAPGLDFMALHGGARR
;
A
#
# COMPACT_ATOMS: atom_id res chain seq x y z
N MET A 1 2.48 -0.78 0.60
CA MET A 1 1.50 0.03 1.38
C MET A 1 1.33 -0.50 2.80
N VAL A 2 0.87 -1.74 2.98
CA VAL A 2 0.64 -2.32 4.32
C VAL A 2 1.89 -2.29 5.21
N GLU A 3 3.06 -2.67 4.68
CA GLU A 3 4.31 -2.69 5.46
C GLU A 3 4.74 -1.29 5.88
N TYR A 4 4.67 -0.31 4.99
CA TYR A 4 4.91 1.09 5.35
C TYR A 4 3.97 1.55 6.46
N GLY A 5 2.68 1.23 6.36
CA GLY A 5 1.70 1.59 7.37
C GLY A 5 2.03 1.02 8.73
N LEU A 6 2.41 -0.26 8.78
CA LEU A 6 2.82 -0.91 10.03
C LEU A 6 4.12 -0.32 10.60
N LEU A 7 5.14 -0.11 9.75
CA LEU A 7 6.43 0.44 10.18
C LEU A 7 6.31 1.88 10.70
N SER A 8 5.40 2.68 10.14
CA SER A 8 5.19 4.09 10.49
C SER A 8 4.11 4.30 11.56
N GLY A 9 3.45 3.23 12.03
CA GLY A 9 2.37 3.33 13.03
C GLY A 9 1.04 3.84 12.47
N ILE A 10 0.85 3.84 11.15
CA ILE A 10 -0.43 4.18 10.51
C ILE A 10 -1.42 3.03 10.74
N THR A 11 -2.57 3.37 11.32
CA THR A 11 -3.65 2.41 11.63
C THR A 11 -4.76 2.37 10.57
N ALA A 12 -4.80 3.37 9.68
CA ALA A 12 -5.76 3.39 8.57
C ALA A 12 -5.28 4.25 7.40
N TYR A 13 -5.67 3.86 6.19
CA TYR A 13 -5.64 4.72 5.01
C TYR A 13 -7.05 5.14 4.62
N THR A 14 -7.16 6.26 3.91
CA THR A 14 -8.40 6.65 3.24
C THR A 14 -8.19 6.59 1.74
N ILE A 15 -9.25 6.22 1.01
CA ILE A 15 -9.24 6.17 -0.45
C ILE A 15 -10.58 6.67 -1.00
N VAL A 16 -10.52 7.38 -2.13
CA VAL A 16 -11.68 7.68 -2.97
C VAL A 16 -11.53 6.86 -4.25
N MET A 17 -12.53 6.04 -4.56
CA MET A 17 -12.51 5.15 -5.72
C MET A 17 -13.91 4.84 -6.23
N GLU A 18 -14.03 4.32 -7.45
CA GLU A 18 -15.31 3.81 -7.94
C GLU A 18 -15.77 2.63 -7.09
N LEU A 19 -17.09 2.55 -6.81
CA LEU A 19 -17.68 1.48 -6.02
C LEU A 19 -17.47 0.10 -6.65
N ALA A 20 -17.32 0.04 -7.98
CA ALA A 20 -17.01 -1.18 -8.71
C ALA A 20 -15.70 -1.86 -8.24
N TRP A 21 -14.72 -1.07 -7.77
CA TRP A 21 -13.45 -1.60 -7.26
C TRP A 21 -13.58 -2.27 -5.89
N THR A 22 -14.67 -2.05 -5.16
CA THR A 22 -14.79 -2.53 -3.78
C THR A 22 -14.82 -4.06 -3.68
N GLY A 23 -15.39 -4.74 -4.66
CA GLY A 23 -15.38 -6.21 -4.72
C GLY A 23 -13.97 -6.76 -4.91
N TYR A 24 -13.23 -6.18 -5.85
CA TYR A 24 -11.84 -6.55 -6.13
C TYR A 24 -10.90 -6.25 -4.95
N ALA A 25 -11.06 -5.09 -4.30
CA ALA A 25 -10.30 -4.76 -3.10
C ALA A 25 -10.53 -5.78 -1.97
N ARG A 26 -11.78 -6.18 -1.75
CA ARG A 26 -12.12 -7.21 -0.75
C ARG A 26 -11.58 -8.59 -1.13
N SER A 27 -11.62 -8.98 -2.40
CA SER A 27 -11.06 -10.27 -2.84
C SER A 27 -9.54 -10.35 -2.66
N MET A 28 -8.84 -9.21 -2.68
CA MET A 28 -7.41 -9.14 -2.33
C MET A 28 -7.14 -9.23 -0.83
N GLY A 29 -8.16 -9.29 0.04
CA GLY A 29 -8.02 -9.37 1.49
C GLY A 29 -8.04 -8.02 2.22
N TRP A 30 -8.37 -6.92 1.54
CA TRP A 30 -8.52 -5.62 2.20
C TRP A 30 -9.84 -5.53 2.98
N THR A 31 -9.77 -4.93 4.17
CA THR A 31 -10.96 -4.55 4.94
C THR A 31 -11.27 -3.08 4.70
N LEU A 32 -12.40 -2.82 4.02
CA LEU A 32 -12.86 -1.47 3.68
C LEU A 32 -14.18 -1.15 4.37
N GLU A 33 -14.22 0.04 4.99
CA GLU A 33 -15.41 0.63 5.59
C GLU A 33 -15.80 1.88 4.80
N PRO A 34 -17.05 2.00 4.31
CA PRO A 34 -17.50 3.22 3.64
C PRO A 34 -17.55 4.39 4.62
N LEU A 35 -17.06 5.56 4.21
CA LEU A 35 -17.09 6.80 5.00
C LEU A 35 -18.34 7.65 4.75
N GLY A 36 -19.24 7.17 3.92
CA GLY A 36 -20.48 7.85 3.57
C GLY A 36 -21.15 7.22 2.35
N LEU A 37 -22.26 7.82 1.93
CA LEU A 37 -22.95 7.41 0.71
C LEU A 37 -22.13 7.78 -0.53
N GLY A 38 -22.09 6.86 -1.49
CA GLY A 38 -21.47 7.12 -2.79
C GLY A 38 -22.17 8.26 -3.53
N LYS A 39 -21.42 8.94 -4.41
CA LYS A 39 -21.89 10.03 -5.26
C LYS A 39 -21.64 9.68 -6.72
N LYS A 40 -22.61 9.97 -7.58
CA LYS A 40 -22.41 9.89 -9.03
C LYS A 40 -21.47 11.03 -9.45
N VAL A 41 -20.38 10.70 -10.12
CA VAL A 41 -19.41 11.64 -10.68
C VAL A 41 -19.14 11.19 -12.11
N GLY A 42 -19.66 11.93 -13.09
CA GLY A 42 -19.73 11.45 -14.46
C GLY A 42 -20.57 10.17 -14.55
N GLU A 43 -20.05 9.14 -15.21
CA GLU A 43 -20.71 7.83 -15.34
C GLU A 43 -20.43 6.88 -14.17
N ALA A 44 -19.48 7.21 -13.29
CA ALA A 44 -19.07 6.34 -12.20
C ALA A 44 -19.80 6.68 -10.89
N LEU A 45 -20.07 5.66 -10.08
CA LEU A 45 -20.48 5.81 -8.69
C LEU A 45 -19.23 5.79 -7.81
N ILE A 46 -18.85 6.94 -7.25
CA ILE A 46 -17.63 7.13 -6.47
C ILE A 46 -17.93 7.10 -4.97
N GLY A 47 -17.07 6.44 -4.19
CA GLY A 47 -17.19 6.36 -2.73
C GLY A 47 -15.88 6.69 -2.05
N ALA A 48 -15.98 7.12 -0.80
CA ALA A 48 -14.85 7.27 0.11
C ALA A 48 -14.82 6.11 1.11
N PHE A 49 -13.65 5.55 1.37
CA PHE A 49 -13.47 4.39 2.23
C PHE A 49 -12.30 4.58 3.19
N LYS A 50 -12.44 4.04 4.40
CA LYS A 50 -11.34 3.77 5.33
C LYS A 50 -10.88 2.34 5.12
N ILE A 51 -9.57 2.15 5.05
CA ILE A 51 -8.92 0.84 5.00
C ILE A 51 -8.16 0.65 6.30
N SER A 52 -8.54 -0.33 7.11
CA SER A 52 -7.88 -0.62 8.39
C SER A 52 -6.53 -1.31 8.16
N ILE A 53 -5.50 -0.85 8.87
CA ILE A 53 -4.15 -1.42 8.87
C ILE A 53 -3.86 -2.00 10.25
N ALA A 54 -3.60 -3.30 10.30
CA ALA A 54 -3.19 -4.03 11.47
C ALA A 54 -2.22 -5.14 11.06
N PRO A 55 -1.44 -5.75 11.98
CA PRO A 55 -0.57 -6.88 11.65
C PRO A 55 -1.32 -8.03 10.95
N SER A 56 -2.60 -8.24 11.28
CA SER A 56 -3.47 -9.22 10.63
C SER A 56 -3.73 -8.91 9.15
N THR A 57 -3.62 -7.66 8.71
CA THR A 57 -3.81 -7.26 7.30
C THR A 57 -2.84 -7.99 6.39
N ILE A 58 -1.57 -8.17 6.79
CA ILE A 58 -0.59 -8.94 6.00
C ILE A 58 -1.05 -10.39 5.82
N ASN A 59 -1.63 -11.00 6.86
CA ASN A 59 -2.13 -12.37 6.77
C ASN A 59 -3.30 -12.47 5.80
N SER A 60 -4.24 -11.53 5.82
CA SER A 60 -5.36 -11.48 4.88
C SER A 60 -4.89 -11.32 3.42
N LEU A 61 -3.94 -10.40 3.17
CA LEU A 61 -3.37 -10.20 1.84
C LEU A 61 -2.61 -11.43 1.34
N ARG A 62 -1.83 -12.07 2.22
CA ARG A 62 -1.08 -13.30 1.89
C ARG A 62 -2.02 -14.45 1.55
N SER A 63 -3.06 -14.67 2.34
CA SER A 63 -4.05 -15.72 2.08
C SER A 63 -4.80 -15.51 0.76
N ALA A 64 -4.97 -14.26 0.33
CA ALA A 64 -5.57 -13.91 -0.96
C ALA A 64 -4.58 -13.96 -2.14
N GLY A 65 -3.31 -14.30 -1.91
CA GLY A 65 -2.27 -14.27 -2.95
C GLY A 65 -1.86 -12.86 -3.40
N ALA A 66 -2.20 -11.84 -2.62
CA ALA A 66 -2.00 -10.42 -2.94
C ALA A 66 -0.84 -9.78 -2.15
N TYR A 67 0.08 -10.59 -1.61
CA TYR A 67 1.21 -10.12 -0.80
C TYR A 67 2.53 -10.75 -1.22
N ILE A 68 3.52 -9.88 -1.43
CA ILE A 68 4.94 -10.20 -1.54
C ILE A 68 5.64 -9.27 -0.54
N ALA A 69 6.54 -9.83 0.27
CA ALA A 69 7.29 -9.05 1.25
C ALA A 69 8.23 -8.07 0.54
N SER A 70 8.37 -6.85 1.07
CA SER A 70 9.34 -5.86 0.59
C SER A 70 10.53 -5.74 1.54
N ASP A 71 11.68 -5.37 1.00
CA ASP A 71 12.85 -4.96 1.80
C ASP A 71 12.72 -3.50 2.31
N LEU A 72 11.49 -3.10 2.67
CA LEU A 72 11.19 -1.73 3.05
C LEU A 72 11.79 -1.41 4.43
N ALA A 73 12.57 -0.33 4.49
CA ALA A 73 13.11 0.21 5.74
C ALA A 73 12.82 1.71 5.86
N ILE A 74 12.50 2.16 7.08
CA ILE A 74 12.43 3.60 7.40
C ILE A 74 13.86 4.06 7.70
N VAL A 75 14.38 4.95 6.86
CA VAL A 75 15.70 5.56 7.03
C VAL A 75 15.53 6.91 7.73
N ALA A 76 16.25 7.12 8.84
CA ALA A 76 16.26 8.41 9.52
C ALA A 76 16.82 9.51 8.59
N PRO A 77 16.44 10.79 8.77
CA PRO A 77 17.07 11.89 8.06
C PRO A 77 18.60 11.83 8.23
N GLY A 78 19.34 11.73 7.12
CA GLY A 78 20.80 11.58 7.12
C GLY A 78 21.33 10.15 7.17
N GLY A 79 20.47 9.14 7.23
CA GLY A 79 20.86 7.73 7.11
C GLY A 79 21.10 7.29 5.66
N SER A 80 22.04 6.37 5.43
CA SER A 80 22.17 5.67 4.17
C SER A 80 21.17 4.50 4.12
N ALA A 81 20.45 4.35 3.02
CA ALA A 81 19.64 3.16 2.77
C ALA A 81 20.58 1.95 2.54
N PRO A 82 20.43 0.84 3.28
CA PRO A 82 21.19 -0.37 3.00
C PRO A 82 20.88 -0.87 1.58
N GLY A 83 21.91 -1.07 0.76
CA GLY A 83 21.77 -1.65 -0.59
C GLY A 83 21.59 -0.66 -1.75
N LEU A 84 21.51 0.65 -1.50
CA LEU A 84 21.57 1.68 -2.55
C LEU A 84 22.97 2.29 -2.61
N ASP A 85 23.97 1.51 -3.02
CA ASP A 85 25.26 2.06 -3.42
C ASP A 85 25.12 2.70 -4.81
N PHE A 86 24.86 4.01 -4.84
CA PHE A 86 24.74 4.78 -6.08
C PHE A 86 26.05 4.75 -6.91
N MET A 87 27.18 4.39 -6.30
CA MET A 87 28.49 4.28 -6.94
C MET A 87 28.69 2.96 -7.72
N ALA A 88 27.87 1.93 -7.46
CA ALA A 88 27.98 0.64 -8.15
C ALA A 88 27.38 0.63 -9.57
N LEU A 89 26.61 1.66 -9.97
CA LEU A 89 25.91 1.71 -11.27
C LEU A 89 26.72 2.35 -12.41
N HIS A 90 27.88 2.95 -12.14
CA HIS A 90 28.71 3.62 -13.17
C HIS A 90 30.18 3.17 -13.23
N GLY A 91 30.55 2.11 -12.52
CA GLY A 91 31.91 1.56 -12.53
C GLY A 91 32.09 0.40 -13.51
N GLY A 92 32.05 0.61 -14.82
CA GLY A 92 32.30 -0.51 -15.74
C GLY A 92 32.34 -0.22 -17.23
N ALA A 93 33.37 0.48 -17.70
CA ALA A 93 34.07 0.18 -18.97
C ALA A 93 35.30 1.09 -19.14
N ARG A 94 36.44 0.71 -18.55
CA ARG A 94 37.74 0.99 -19.16
C ARG A 94 38.07 -0.20 -20.08
N ARG A 95 38.13 0.05 -21.38
CA ARG A 95 39.16 -0.40 -22.31
C ARG A 95 38.91 0.25 -23.67
#